data_AF-A0A1N6QBV9-F1
#
_entry.id   AF-A0A1N6QBV9-F1
#
_cell.length_a   1.000
_cell.length_b   1.000
_cell.length_c   1.000
_cell.angle_alpha   90.00
_cell.angle_beta   90.00
_cell.angle_gamma   90.00
#
_symmetry.space_group_name_H-M   'P 1'
#
loop_
_entity.id
_entity.type
_entity.pdbx_description
1 polymer ?
#
loop_
_entity_poly.entity_id
_entity_poly.type
_entity_poly.pdbx_seq_one_letter_code
_entity_poly.pdbx_strand_id
1 'polypeptide(L)'
;MAVTREMRSRIDNLLTVYLNHLERHERGWHGENDLHRLQVWKGDLPPPSGMDTSNDFMLQAAGATRKRHAELTIIQWLLGMPEPCKDCGKGDEPVCGTCSGLGVTIRKGQIKPEYSLVLLAQRYWQKDPAHVVCGRLGLGDRQYALRLVKARDELGKKLDEIDQIKDLLQKAG
;
A
#
# COMPACT_ATOMS: atom_id res chain seq x y z
N MET A 1 -4.14 -20.95 9.47
CA MET A 1 -2.70 -20.69 9.43
C MET A 1 -2.44 -19.46 10.27
N ALA A 2 -1.55 -19.55 11.26
CA ALA A 2 -1.17 -18.38 12.04
C ALA A 2 -0.21 -17.52 11.21
N VAL A 3 -0.53 -16.23 11.02
CA VAL A 3 0.34 -15.29 10.31
C VAL A 3 1.68 -15.18 11.07
N THR A 4 2.76 -15.63 10.44
CA THR A 4 4.12 -15.60 10.99
C THR A 4 4.59 -14.17 11.21
N ARG A 5 5.63 -13.97 12.03
CA ARG A 5 6.21 -12.64 12.28
C ARG A 5 6.68 -11.97 10.98
N GLU A 6 7.29 -12.73 10.09
CA GLU A 6 7.76 -12.27 8.79
C GLU A 6 6.59 -11.85 7.88
N MET A 7 5.53 -12.65 7.83
CA MET A 7 4.34 -12.32 7.06
C MET A 7 3.65 -11.05 7.61
N ARG A 8 3.60 -10.86 8.93
CA ARG A 8 3.08 -9.61 9.53
C ARG A 8 3.90 -8.40 9.08
N SER A 9 5.22 -8.48 9.13
CA SER A 9 6.11 -7.41 8.68
C SER A 9 5.90 -7.08 7.20
N ARG A 10 5.76 -8.11 6.35
CA ARG A 10 5.48 -7.93 4.93
C ARG A 10 4.12 -7.26 4.69
N ILE A 11 3.08 -7.69 5.40
CA ILE A 11 1.75 -7.06 5.35
C ILE A 11 1.85 -5.59 5.73
N ASP A 12 2.51 -5.26 6.84
CA ASP A 12 2.64 -3.89 7.33
C ASP A 12 3.42 -3.00 6.33
N ASN A 13 4.45 -3.55 5.69
CA ASN A 13 5.20 -2.87 4.63
C ASN A 13 4.32 -2.60 3.40
N LEU A 14 3.57 -3.60 2.93
CA LEU A 14 2.65 -3.44 1.79
C LEU A 14 1.56 -2.42 2.07
N LEU A 15 0.96 -2.44 3.27
CA LEU A 15 -0.01 -1.45 3.70
C LEU A 15 0.59 -0.04 3.74
N THR A 16 1.85 0.08 4.18
CA THR A 16 2.57 1.36 4.18
C THR A 16 2.80 1.87 2.76
N VAL A 17 3.23 1.00 1.84
CA VAL A 17 3.38 1.35 0.41
C VAL A 17 2.06 1.82 -0.18
N TYR A 18 0.96 1.14 0.14
CA TYR A 18 -0.37 1.49 -0.32
C TYR A 18 -0.84 2.84 0.23
N LEU A 19 -0.72 3.08 1.54
CA LEU A 19 -1.10 4.36 2.15
C LEU A 19 -0.24 5.53 1.65
N ASN A 20 1.07 5.33 1.49
CA ASN A 20 1.94 6.33 0.88
C ASN A 20 1.51 6.66 -0.56
N HIS A 21 1.00 5.68 -1.30
CA HIS A 21 0.41 5.92 -2.61
C HIS A 21 -0.89 6.73 -2.52
N LEU A 22 -1.75 6.48 -1.52
CA LEU A 22 -2.96 7.29 -1.29
C LEU A 22 -2.65 8.74 -0.92
N GLU A 23 -1.74 8.97 0.03
CA GLU A 23 -1.36 10.31 0.50
C GLU A 23 -0.73 11.15 -0.63
N ARG A 24 -0.01 10.50 -1.56
CA ARG A 24 0.53 11.16 -2.75
C ARG A 24 -0.54 11.72 -3.69
N HIS A 25 -1.78 11.22 -3.64
CA HIS A 25 -2.88 11.77 -4.45
C HIS A 25 -3.49 13.04 -3.85
N GLU A 26 -3.23 13.38 -2.59
CA GLU A 26 -3.72 14.63 -1.96
C GLU A 26 -2.73 15.80 -2.09
N ARG A 27 -1.46 15.56 -2.43
CA ARG A 27 -0.46 16.62 -2.65
C ARG A 27 0.38 16.36 -3.89
N GLY A 28 -0.25 16.56 -5.05
CA GLY A 28 0.37 17.11 -6.25
C GLY A 28 1.54 16.33 -6.88
N TRP A 29 1.40 16.12 -8.17
CA TRP A 29 2.38 15.59 -9.12
C TRP A 29 3.65 16.48 -9.31
N HIS A 30 4.06 17.20 -8.27
CA HIS A 30 5.17 18.17 -8.27
C HIS A 30 6.33 17.80 -7.35
N GLY A 31 6.25 16.67 -6.63
CA GLY A 31 7.46 16.05 -6.09
C GLY A 31 8.23 15.40 -7.24
N GLU A 32 9.44 15.90 -7.55
CA GLU A 32 10.32 15.32 -8.56
C GLU A 32 10.33 13.79 -8.46
N ASN A 33 9.75 13.13 -9.47
CA ASN A 33 9.85 11.68 -9.61
C ASN A 33 11.32 11.36 -9.96
N ASP A 34 11.95 10.38 -9.32
CA ASP A 34 13.31 9.95 -9.66
C ASP A 34 13.42 9.57 -11.16
N LEU A 35 12.35 9.03 -11.75
CA LEU A 35 12.23 8.81 -13.20
C LEU A 35 12.18 10.10 -14.02
N HIS A 36 11.58 11.17 -13.48
CA HIS A 36 11.57 12.49 -14.12
C HIS A 36 12.93 13.18 -13.98
N ARG A 37 13.61 13.09 -12.83
CA ARG A 37 15.01 13.53 -12.69
C ARG A 37 15.91 12.87 -13.73
N LEU A 38 15.73 11.56 -13.96
CA LEU A 38 16.47 10.81 -14.97
C LEU A 38 16.12 11.17 -16.41
N GLN A 39 14.87 11.53 -16.67
CA GLN A 39 14.41 11.96 -17.99
C GLN A 39 14.78 13.43 -18.31
N VAL A 40 14.89 14.28 -17.28
CA VAL A 40 15.18 15.72 -17.37
C VAL A 40 16.69 16.01 -17.36
N TRP A 41 17.53 15.07 -16.89
CA TRP A 41 18.97 15.22 -16.93
C TRP A 41 19.48 15.26 -18.39
N LYS A 42 19.68 16.49 -18.89
CA LYS A 42 20.30 16.84 -20.17
C LYS A 42 21.67 17.51 -19.97
N GLY A 43 22.41 17.10 -18.94
CA GLY A 43 23.80 17.53 -18.77
C GLY A 43 24.71 16.69 -19.64
N ASP A 44 25.69 17.30 -20.30
CA ASP A 44 26.78 16.55 -20.92
C ASP A 44 27.39 15.60 -19.88
N LEU A 45 27.60 14.35 -20.30
CA LEU A 45 28.31 13.35 -19.51
C LEU A 45 29.59 13.99 -18.98
N PRO A 46 29.81 14.03 -17.65
CA PRO A 46 31.08 14.51 -17.14
C PRO A 46 32.19 13.67 -17.79
N PRO A 47 33.32 14.29 -18.21
CA PRO A 47 34.44 13.54 -18.75
C PRO A 47 34.83 12.46 -17.74
N PRO A 48 35.32 11.29 -18.20
CA PRO A 48 35.51 10.11 -17.36
C PRO A 48 36.45 10.42 -16.19
N SER A 49 35.87 10.83 -15.06
CA SER A 49 36.53 10.90 -13.77
C SER A 49 36.26 9.57 -13.10
N GLY A 50 37.32 8.86 -12.71
CA GLY A 50 37.31 7.48 -12.20
C GLY A 50 36.53 7.25 -10.89
N MET A 51 35.23 7.54 -10.91
CA MET A 51 34.24 7.16 -9.92
C MET A 51 33.02 6.58 -10.65
N ASP A 52 33.12 5.29 -10.97
CA ASP A 52 32.03 4.42 -11.45
C ASP A 52 30.92 4.20 -10.40
N THR A 53 30.90 4.98 -9.32
CA THR A 53 29.91 4.92 -8.24
C THR A 53 28.53 5.45 -8.65
N SER A 54 28.46 6.24 -9.73
CA SER A 54 27.19 6.74 -10.27
C SER A 54 26.35 5.63 -10.90
N ASN A 55 26.97 4.66 -11.58
CA ASN A 55 26.27 3.51 -12.18
C ASN A 55 25.71 2.56 -11.12
N ASP A 56 26.48 2.25 -10.08
CA ASP A 56 26.01 1.41 -8.98
C ASP A 56 24.89 2.06 -8.18
N PHE A 57 24.99 3.36 -7.89
CA PHE A 57 23.91 4.12 -7.27
C PHE A 57 22.65 4.08 -8.13
N MET A 58 22.80 4.26 -9.45
CA MET A 58 21.69 4.24 -10.40
C MET A 58 21.04 2.87 -10.54
N LEU A 59 21.83 1.79 -10.55
CA LEU A 59 21.33 0.41 -10.56
C LEU A 59 20.61 0.06 -9.25
N GLN A 60 21.15 0.49 -8.11
CA GLN A 60 20.51 0.31 -6.81
C GLN A 60 19.21 1.11 -6.70
N ALA A 61 19.19 2.35 -7.19
CA ALA A 61 17.99 3.20 -7.24
C ALA A 61 16.91 2.62 -8.18
N ALA A 62 17.30 2.11 -9.35
CA ALA A 62 16.40 1.43 -10.27
C ALA A 62 15.86 0.12 -9.66
N GLY A 63 16.71 -0.66 -9.00
CA GLY A 63 16.31 -1.87 -8.28
C GLY A 63 15.34 -1.59 -7.14
N ALA A 64 15.59 -0.54 -6.36
CA ALA A 64 14.71 -0.10 -5.28
C ALA A 64 13.35 0.38 -5.81
N THR A 65 13.35 1.15 -6.90
CA THR A 65 12.13 1.62 -7.57
C THR A 65 11.29 0.47 -8.12
N ARG A 66 11.93 -0.51 -8.79
CA ARG A 66 11.25 -1.71 -9.30
C ARG A 66 10.63 -2.55 -8.18
N LYS A 67 11.35 -2.75 -7.07
CA LYS A 67 10.82 -3.48 -5.90
C LYS A 67 9.59 -2.79 -5.33
N ARG A 68 9.64 -1.47 -5.11
CA ARG A 68 8.49 -0.68 -4.62
C ARG A 68 7.31 -0.68 -5.59
N HIS A 69 7.55 -0.62 -6.90
CA HIS A 69 6.50 -0.73 -7.92
C HIS A 69 5.85 -2.12 -7.95
N ALA A 70 6.64 -3.19 -7.82
CA ALA A 70 6.12 -4.55 -7.75
C ALA A 70 5.27 -4.74 -6.49
N GLU A 71 5.74 -4.22 -5.35
CA GLU A 71 4.99 -4.21 -4.09
C GLU A 71 3.67 -3.44 -4.22
N LEU A 72 3.69 -2.24 -4.82
CA LEU A 72 2.49 -1.43 -5.08
C LEU A 72 1.47 -2.19 -5.95
N THR A 73 1.94 -2.82 -7.03
CA THR A 73 1.08 -3.59 -7.95
C THR A 73 0.43 -4.77 -7.23
N ILE A 74 1.20 -5.48 -6.40
CA ILE A 74 0.69 -6.60 -5.60
C ILE A 74 -0.40 -6.11 -4.64
N ILE A 75 -0.13 -5.05 -3.87
CA ILE A 75 -1.09 -4.59 -2.88
C ILE A 75 -2.33 -3.92 -3.49
N GLN A 76 -2.22 -3.29 -4.67
CA GLN A 76 -3.36 -2.80 -5.45
C GLN A 76 -4.20 -3.94 -6.00
N TRP A 77 -3.60 -5.04 -6.44
CA TRP A 77 -4.36 -6.22 -6.85
C TRP A 77 -5.09 -6.85 -5.65
N LEU A 78 -4.44 -6.93 -4.49
CA LEU A 78 -5.00 -7.51 -3.27
C LEU A 78 -6.12 -6.67 -2.66
N LEU A 79 -5.85 -5.40 -2.35
CA LEU A 79 -6.81 -4.53 -1.67
C LEU A 79 -7.79 -3.88 -2.66
N GLY A 80 -7.32 -3.59 -3.87
CA GLY A 80 -8.06 -2.90 -4.93
C GLY A 80 -7.42 -1.59 -5.36
N MET A 81 -8.02 -0.97 -6.36
CA MET A 81 -7.65 0.35 -6.86
C MET A 81 -8.36 1.43 -6.02
N PRO A 82 -7.64 2.45 -5.55
CA PRO A 82 -8.26 3.56 -4.86
C PRO A 82 -8.98 4.49 -5.84
N GLU A 83 -10.20 4.87 -5.49
CA GLU A 83 -10.96 5.91 -6.17
C GLU A 83 -11.34 6.99 -5.15
N PRO A 84 -11.24 8.29 -5.49
CA PRO A 84 -11.72 9.36 -4.64
C PRO A 84 -13.17 9.09 -4.23
N CYS A 85 -13.45 9.19 -2.93
CA CYS A 85 -14.81 8.98 -2.49
C CYS A 85 -15.68 10.16 -2.93
N LYS A 86 -16.79 9.83 -3.59
CA LYS A 86 -17.71 10.84 -4.14
C LYS A 86 -18.65 11.43 -3.10
N ASP A 87 -18.67 10.86 -1.90
CA ASP A 87 -19.60 11.19 -0.82
C ASP A 87 -18.90 11.82 0.39
N CYS A 88 -17.56 11.85 0.46
CA CYS A 88 -16.90 12.54 1.55
C CYS A 88 -17.25 14.06 1.45
N GLY A 89 -17.70 14.66 2.55
CA GLY A 89 -18.17 16.05 2.59
C GLY A 89 -19.61 16.27 2.14
N LYS A 90 -20.35 15.23 1.77
CA LYS A 90 -21.79 15.31 1.53
C LYS A 90 -22.56 14.86 2.77
N GLY A 91 -23.23 15.80 3.45
CA GLY A 91 -24.04 15.55 4.63
C GLY A 91 -23.49 16.20 5.91
N ASP A 92 -24.28 16.11 6.99
CA ASP A 92 -23.95 16.69 8.31
C ASP A 92 -23.25 15.67 9.25
N GLU A 93 -22.94 14.48 8.75
CA GLU A 93 -22.29 13.44 9.53
C GLU A 93 -20.82 13.78 9.79
N PRO A 94 -20.31 13.54 11.02
CA PRO A 94 -18.92 13.86 11.37
C PRO A 94 -17.90 12.98 10.64
N VAL A 95 -18.33 11.84 10.09
CA VAL A 95 -17.51 10.92 9.29
C VAL A 95 -18.35 10.41 8.13
N CYS A 96 -17.79 10.41 6.93
CA CYS A 96 -18.51 9.92 5.75
C CYS A 96 -18.79 8.42 5.86
N GLY A 97 -20.06 8.02 5.73
CA GLY A 97 -20.49 6.62 5.77
C GLY A 97 -19.89 5.72 4.68
N THR A 98 -19.48 6.28 3.54
CA THR A 98 -18.92 5.51 2.42
C THR A 98 -17.40 5.28 2.56
N CYS A 99 -16.65 6.30 2.97
CA CYS A 99 -15.17 6.26 3.06
C CYS A 99 -14.64 6.07 4.49
N SER A 100 -15.53 6.12 5.49
CA SER A 100 -15.20 6.11 6.93
C SER A 100 -14.09 7.12 7.30
N GLY A 101 -14.02 8.25 6.59
CA GLY A 101 -13.01 9.29 6.83
C GLY A 101 -11.64 9.04 6.20
N LEU A 102 -11.45 7.98 5.40
CA LEU A 102 -10.20 7.73 4.65
C LEU A 102 -10.07 8.54 3.35
N GLY A 103 -11.09 9.30 2.95
CA GLY A 103 -11.07 10.09 1.71
C GLY A 103 -11.24 9.29 0.42
N VAL A 104 -11.03 7.98 0.45
CA VAL A 104 -11.04 7.09 -0.71
C VAL A 104 -11.99 5.91 -0.53
N THR A 105 -12.45 5.37 -1.65
CA THR A 105 -13.11 4.07 -1.75
C THR A 105 -12.20 3.11 -2.51
N ILE A 106 -12.33 1.81 -2.26
CA ILE A 106 -11.46 0.81 -2.85
C ILE A 106 -12.31 -0.13 -3.71
N ARG A 107 -11.87 -0.38 -4.94
CA ARG A 107 -12.61 -1.21 -5.90
C ARG A 107 -11.75 -2.31 -6.50
N LYS A 108 -12.40 -3.40 -6.91
CA LYS A 108 -11.78 -4.50 -7.67
C LYS A 108 -10.60 -5.20 -6.96
N GLY A 109 -10.56 -5.17 -5.63
CA GLY A 109 -9.60 -5.97 -4.85
C GLY A 109 -10.01 -7.43 -4.76
N GLN A 110 -9.02 -8.31 -4.53
CA GLN A 110 -9.26 -9.72 -4.22
C GLN A 110 -9.79 -9.93 -2.79
N ILE A 111 -9.45 -9.02 -1.88
CA ILE A 111 -9.88 -9.04 -0.50
C ILE A 111 -11.18 -8.24 -0.36
N LYS A 112 -12.08 -8.72 0.48
CA LYS A 112 -13.35 -8.03 0.73
C LYS A 112 -13.11 -6.57 1.18
N PRO A 113 -13.87 -5.59 0.65
CA PRO A 113 -13.68 -4.17 1.01
C PRO A 113 -13.72 -3.91 2.52
N GLU A 114 -14.61 -4.57 3.25
CA GLU A 114 -14.70 -4.47 4.71
C GLU A 114 -13.42 -4.90 5.46
N TYR A 115 -12.63 -5.81 4.87
CA TYR A 115 -11.36 -6.28 5.42
C TYR A 115 -10.21 -5.36 5.02
N SER A 116 -10.20 -4.89 3.77
CA SER A 116 -9.26 -3.88 3.30
C SER A 116 -9.35 -2.60 4.13
N LEU A 117 -10.57 -2.14 4.43
CA LEU A 117 -10.80 -0.92 5.22
C LEU A 117 -10.25 -1.02 6.65
N VAL A 118 -10.47 -2.14 7.36
CA VAL A 118 -9.94 -2.28 8.73
C VAL A 118 -8.41 -2.38 8.75
N LEU A 119 -7.79 -3.00 7.74
CA LEU A 119 -6.33 -3.06 7.62
C LEU A 119 -5.72 -1.68 7.38
N LEU A 120 -6.33 -0.91 6.48
CA LEU A 120 -5.88 0.44 6.17
C LEU A 120 -6.11 1.39 7.33
N ALA A 121 -7.29 1.35 7.95
CA ALA A 121 -7.61 2.15 9.13
C ALA A 121 -6.66 1.89 10.29
N GLN A 122 -6.35 0.62 10.58
CA GLN A 122 -5.38 0.27 11.62
C GLN A 122 -4.02 0.93 11.37
N ARG A 123 -3.56 0.92 10.12
CA ARG A 123 -2.23 1.44 9.77
C ARG A 123 -2.23 2.96 9.69
N TYR A 124 -3.26 3.56 9.09
CA TYR A 124 -3.40 5.00 8.92
C TYR A 124 -3.52 5.70 10.28
N TRP A 125 -4.31 5.15 11.20
CA TRP A 125 -4.48 5.66 12.56
C TRP A 125 -3.72 4.84 13.60
N GLN A 126 -2.51 4.39 13.27
CA GLN A 126 -1.70 3.56 14.18
C GLN A 126 -1.36 4.22 15.53
N LYS A 127 -1.46 5.55 15.62
CA LYS A 127 -1.23 6.32 16.85
C LYS A 127 -2.49 6.46 17.71
N ASP A 128 -3.66 6.20 17.12
CA ASP A 128 -4.93 6.31 17.81
C ASP A 128 -5.25 4.98 18.52
N PRO A 129 -5.93 5.02 19.68
CA PRO A 129 -6.33 3.79 20.35
C PRO A 129 -7.42 3.06 19.56
N ALA A 130 -7.45 1.73 19.67
CA ALA A 130 -8.33 0.88 18.86
C ALA A 130 -9.80 1.32 18.91
N HIS A 131 -10.34 1.67 20.08
CA HIS A 131 -11.74 2.10 20.22
C HIS A 131 -12.07 3.38 19.44
N VAL A 132 -11.11 4.30 19.26
CA VAL A 132 -11.29 5.49 18.42
C VAL A 132 -11.36 5.09 16.95
N VAL A 133 -10.49 4.18 16.52
CA VAL A 133 -10.50 3.64 15.15
C VAL A 133 -11.81 2.88 14.87
N CYS A 134 -12.28 2.05 15.81
CA CYS A 134 -13.57 1.38 15.74
C CYS A 134 -14.72 2.36 15.54
N GLY A 135 -14.74 3.43 16.36
CA GLY A 135 -15.76 4.48 16.28
C GLY A 135 -15.80 5.17 14.93
N ARG A 136 -14.64 5.49 14.34
CA ARG A 136 -14.56 6.09 12.98
C ARG A 136 -15.09 5.16 11.89
N LEU A 137 -14.89 3.86 12.05
CA LEU A 137 -15.41 2.85 11.12
C LEU A 137 -16.88 2.48 11.37
N GLY A 138 -17.51 3.04 12.41
CA GLY A 138 -18.88 2.67 12.81
C GLY A 138 -18.98 1.21 13.30
N LEU A 139 -17.91 0.66 13.86
CA LEU A 139 -17.84 -0.73 14.32
C LEU A 139 -17.76 -0.81 15.84
N GLY A 140 -18.34 -1.87 16.41
CA GLY A 140 -18.06 -2.23 17.81
C GLY A 140 -16.67 -2.84 17.96
N ASP A 141 -16.03 -2.67 19.12
CA ASP A 141 -14.66 -3.13 19.39
C ASP A 141 -14.43 -4.62 19.08
N ARG A 142 -15.37 -5.47 19.49
CA ARG A 142 -15.32 -6.91 19.22
C ARG A 142 -15.39 -7.21 17.72
N GLN A 143 -16.25 -6.49 17.00
CA GLN A 143 -16.41 -6.66 15.56
C GLN A 143 -15.17 -6.20 14.81
N TYR A 144 -14.58 -5.06 15.21
CA TYR A 144 -13.33 -4.56 14.66
C TYR A 144 -12.18 -5.56 14.88
N ALA A 145 -11.98 -6.03 16.12
CA ALA A 145 -10.92 -7.00 16.43
C ALA A 145 -11.06 -8.30 15.62
N LEU A 146 -12.28 -8.86 15.54
CA LEU A 146 -12.55 -10.06 14.76
C LEU A 146 -12.32 -9.84 13.26
N ARG A 147 -12.77 -8.70 12.71
CA ARG A 147 -12.55 -8.36 11.30
C ARG A 147 -11.07 -8.18 11.01
N LEU A 148 -10.31 -7.56 11.90
CA LEU A 148 -8.89 -7.32 11.72
C LEU A 148 -8.09 -8.63 11.69
N VAL A 149 -8.40 -9.58 12.57
CA VAL A 149 -7.78 -10.91 12.55
C VAL A 149 -8.09 -11.62 11.25
N LYS A 150 -9.37 -11.67 10.84
CA LYS A 150 -9.78 -12.29 9.57
C LYS A 150 -9.13 -11.64 8.35
N ALA A 151 -9.04 -10.31 8.34
CA ALA A 151 -8.44 -9.55 7.26
C ALA A 151 -6.95 -9.87 7.11
N ARG A 152 -6.21 -9.98 8.21
CA ARG A 152 -4.79 -10.38 8.20
C ARG A 152 -4.60 -11.83 7.74
N ASP A 153 -5.46 -12.74 8.18
CA ASP A 153 -5.42 -14.14 7.76
C ASP A 153 -5.73 -14.28 6.27
N GLU A 154 -6.72 -13.55 5.75
CA GLU A 154 -7.09 -13.56 4.33
C GLU A 154 -5.97 -12.97 3.46
N LEU A 155 -5.40 -11.84 3.86
CA LEU A 155 -4.27 -11.22 3.17
C LEU A 155 -3.03 -12.14 3.19
N GLY A 156 -2.74 -12.76 4.34
CA GLY A 156 -1.64 -13.73 4.46
C GLY A 156 -1.80 -14.91 3.50
N LYS A 157 -2.99 -15.52 3.46
CA LYS A 157 -3.28 -16.62 2.51
C LYS A 157 -3.08 -16.20 1.06
N LYS A 158 -3.53 -15.01 0.67
CA LYS A 158 -3.36 -14.51 -0.70
C LYS A 158 -1.90 -14.23 -1.05
N LEU A 159 -1.10 -13.77 -0.09
CA LEU A 159 0.35 -13.61 -0.29
C LEU A 159 1.04 -14.97 -0.43
N ASP A 160 0.67 -15.97 0.37
CA ASP A 160 1.20 -17.33 0.25
C ASP A 160 0.83 -17.96 -1.11
N GLU A 161 -0.41 -17.78 -1.59
CA GLU A 161 -0.82 -18.21 -2.94
C GLU A 161 0.05 -17.58 -4.03
N ILE A 162 0.35 -16.27 -3.93
CA ILE A 162 1.23 -15.58 -4.88
C ILE A 162 2.63 -16.18 -4.87
N ASP A 163 3.19 -16.45 -3.69
CA ASP A 163 4.54 -16.98 -3.58
C ASP A 163 4.63 -18.42 -4.11
N GLN A 164 3.62 -19.25 -3.82
CA GLN A 164 3.53 -20.60 -4.40
C GLN A 164 3.49 -20.58 -5.93
N ILE A 165 2.73 -19.66 -6.53
CA ILE A 165 2.67 -19.50 -7.99
C ILE A 165 4.05 -19.09 -8.53
N LYS A 166 4.74 -18.15 -7.87
CA LYS A 166 6.08 -17.72 -8.28
C LYS A 166 7.10 -18.87 -8.23
N ASP A 167 7.07 -19.65 -7.15
CA ASP A 167 7.95 -20.81 -7.00
C ASP A 167 7.71 -21.87 -8.08
N LEU A 168 6.45 -22.11 -8.44
CA LEU A 168 6.09 -23.03 -9.54
C LEU A 168 6.61 -22.52 -10.88
N LEU A 169 6.45 -21.22 -11.18
CA LEU A 169 6.94 -20.63 -12.41
C LEU A 169 8.47 -20.69 -12.52
N GLN A 170 9.19 -20.50 -11.41
CA GLN A 170 10.65 -20.60 -11.37
C GLN A 170 11.16 -22.04 -11.53
N LYS A 171 10.39 -23.04 -11.12
CA LYS A 171 10.75 -24.46 -11.30
C LYS A 171 10.39 -24.99 -12.69
N ALA A 172 9.48 -24.33 -13.39
CA ALA A 172 9.01 -24.73 -14.72
C ALA A 172 9.80 -24.08 -15.87
N GLY A 173 10.58 -23.03 -15.60
CA GLY A 173 11.48 -22.38 -16.55
C GLY A 173 12.93 -22.81 -16.34
#